data_AF-A0A2D6YS50-F1
#
_entry.id   AF-A0A2D6YS50-F1
#
_cell.length_a   1.000
_cell.length_b   1.000
_cell.length_c   1.000
_cell.angle_alpha   90.00
_cell.angle_beta   90.00
_cell.angle_gamma   90.00
#
_symmetry.space_group_name_H-M   'P 1'
#
loop_
_entity.id
_entity.type
_entity.pdbx_description
1 polymer ?
#
loop_
_entity_poly.entity_id
_entity_poly.type
_entity_poly.pdbx_seq_one_letter_code
_entity_poly.pdbx_strand_id
1 'polypeptide(L)'
;MRRSGRWRSPNSPEPDCAGVFMNPFIQHSGPARTFLRLVVASSVVVLGASSIGCESTGEQRSTPPSVKLQKDGDHEFRWGRFESAAGYYERILDREPGNADALEMYGRCMLELDRPSEAAKVFMTATARRPGDRDLVLLLAGAEFQSSEYDRAFQLLRTWAIDNEDADAWLELAGFAMELDDPDTARDAIERAIELEPATTAGAYVAAADLAERLGDEALALRRLRQAYGIDPGDQSISDRLREFGEVPGPTIALPPGV
;
A
#
# COMPACT_ATOMS: atom_id res chain seq x y z
N MET A 1 -58.88 29.09 -7.24
CA MET A 1 -60.13 28.57 -6.62
C MET A 1 -60.21 27.06 -6.87
N ARG A 2 -60.67 26.29 -5.86
CA ARG A 2 -60.70 24.79 -5.70
C ARG A 2 -59.39 24.22 -5.12
N ARG A 3 -59.26 23.88 -3.81
CA ARG A 3 -59.81 22.75 -2.97
C ARG A 3 -59.51 21.39 -3.64
N SER A 4 -58.91 20.36 -3.04
CA SER A 4 -58.94 19.74 -1.69
C SER A 4 -57.81 18.68 -1.64
N GLY A 5 -57.32 18.12 -0.54
CA GLY A 5 -57.87 17.91 0.79
C GLY A 5 -56.81 17.35 1.76
N ARG A 6 -57.11 17.48 3.04
CA ARG A 6 -56.32 17.14 4.22
C ARG A 6 -56.99 15.94 4.88
N TRP A 7 -56.25 14.91 5.30
CA TRP A 7 -56.66 14.01 6.38
C TRP A 7 -55.46 13.62 7.27
N ARG A 8 -55.76 13.51 8.57
CA ARG A 8 -54.86 13.43 9.74
C ARG A 8 -54.48 11.97 10.09
N SER A 9 -53.38 11.88 10.84
CA SER A 9 -52.81 10.79 11.68
C SER A 9 -53.72 10.33 12.85
N PRO A 10 -53.29 9.58 13.93
CA PRO A 10 -52.17 8.62 14.20
C PRO A 10 -52.62 7.31 14.93
N ASN A 11 -51.70 6.37 15.20
CA ASN A 11 -51.50 5.56 16.45
C ASN A 11 -51.02 4.11 16.22
N SER A 12 -49.97 3.73 16.98
CA SER A 12 -49.35 2.39 17.19
C SER A 12 -50.17 1.50 18.16
N PRO A 13 -49.94 0.17 18.31
CA PRO A 13 -48.81 -0.45 19.07
C PRO A 13 -48.27 -1.82 18.55
N GLU A 14 -47.15 -2.29 19.14
CA GLU A 14 -46.50 -3.63 19.03
C GLU A 14 -47.32 -4.78 19.72
N PRO A 15 -46.78 -5.98 20.10
CA PRO A 15 -45.96 -7.04 19.46
C PRO A 15 -46.62 -8.46 19.58
N ASP A 16 -46.00 -9.55 19.06
CA ASP A 16 -46.04 -10.96 19.55
C ASP A 16 -45.52 -11.92 18.43
N CYS A 17 -44.60 -12.89 18.57
CA CYS A 17 -44.25 -13.94 19.56
C CYS A 17 -44.72 -15.36 19.16
N ALA A 18 -43.78 -16.32 19.26
CA ALA A 18 -43.89 -17.79 19.35
C ALA A 18 -44.21 -18.60 18.05
N GLY A 19 -43.62 -19.78 17.81
CA GLY A 19 -42.83 -20.69 18.64
C GLY A 19 -42.02 -21.69 17.80
N VAL A 20 -40.89 -22.24 18.28
CA VAL A 20 -40.70 -23.36 19.24
C VAL A 20 -40.27 -24.62 18.49
N PHE A 21 -39.09 -25.16 18.80
CA PHE A 21 -38.88 -26.61 19.02
C PHE A 21 -37.70 -26.85 19.97
N MET A 22 -37.92 -27.78 20.91
CA MET A 22 -37.11 -28.16 22.07
C MET A 22 -36.04 -29.23 21.78
N ASN A 23 -34.89 -29.12 22.47
CA ASN A 23 -34.18 -30.06 23.41
C ASN A 23 -34.58 -31.57 23.49
N PRO A 24 -33.93 -32.48 24.28
CA PRO A 24 -32.64 -32.49 25.06
C PRO A 24 -31.87 -33.86 25.06
N PHE A 25 -30.67 -33.94 25.69
CA PHE A 25 -30.15 -35.01 26.61
C PHE A 25 -28.64 -34.71 26.92
N ILE A 26 -28.15 -34.38 28.14
CA ILE A 26 -28.03 -35.13 29.42
C ILE A 26 -27.06 -36.35 29.23
N GLN A 27 -25.90 -36.54 29.90
CA GLN A 27 -25.70 -36.61 31.37
C GLN A 27 -24.23 -36.84 31.85
N HIS A 28 -23.95 -36.35 33.07
CA HIS A 28 -23.07 -36.80 34.20
C HIS A 28 -21.62 -37.30 34.05
N SER A 29 -20.72 -36.72 34.89
CA SER A 29 -20.24 -37.32 36.17
C SER A 29 -19.33 -36.36 36.97
N GLY A 30 -19.56 -36.22 38.29
CA GLY A 30 -18.79 -35.38 39.24
C GLY A 30 -17.59 -36.09 39.91
N PRO A 31 -17.34 -35.92 41.23
CA PRO A 31 -17.01 -34.70 41.99
C PRO A 31 -15.76 -34.89 42.92
N ALA A 32 -15.51 -33.90 43.81
CA ALA A 32 -14.64 -33.91 45.02
C ALA A 32 -13.33 -33.08 44.89
N ARG A 33 -12.85 -32.30 45.86
CA ARG A 33 -13.07 -32.28 47.32
C ARG A 33 -12.56 -30.94 47.91
N THR A 34 -13.31 -30.42 48.88
CA THR A 34 -13.01 -29.29 49.77
C THR A 34 -12.11 -29.72 50.93
N PHE A 35 -11.14 -28.91 51.37
CA PHE A 35 -10.61 -28.80 52.76
C PHE A 35 -9.82 -27.47 52.84
N LEU A 36 -10.34 -26.39 53.43
CA LEU A 36 -10.36 -26.00 54.86
C LEU A 36 -8.99 -25.59 55.47
N ARG A 37 -8.82 -24.26 55.58
CA ARG A 37 -8.21 -23.40 56.64
C ARG A 37 -7.00 -23.92 57.46
N LEU A 38 -5.98 -23.05 57.60
CA LEU A 38 -5.53 -22.55 58.91
C LEU A 38 -4.60 -21.33 58.82
N VAL A 39 -4.80 -20.39 59.75
CA VAL A 39 -4.04 -19.16 60.02
C VAL A 39 -3.02 -19.44 61.11
N VAL A 40 -1.76 -19.01 60.94
CA VAL A 40 -0.77 -18.73 62.02
C VAL A 40 0.20 -17.68 61.43
N ALA A 41 0.07 -16.39 61.78
CA ALA A 41 0.69 -15.66 62.89
C ALA A 41 2.22 -15.41 62.74
N SER A 42 2.54 -14.12 62.85
CA SER A 42 3.83 -13.42 62.82
C SER A 42 5.02 -14.12 63.48
N SER A 43 6.22 -13.90 62.92
CA SER A 43 7.43 -13.59 63.69
C SER A 43 8.49 -12.94 62.79
N VAL A 44 8.92 -11.76 63.20
CA VAL A 44 10.07 -11.02 62.68
C VAL A 44 11.35 -11.80 63.01
N VAL A 45 12.21 -12.02 62.01
CA VAL A 45 13.63 -12.30 62.22
C VAL A 45 14.41 -11.30 61.37
N VAL A 46 15.04 -10.36 62.05
CA VAL A 46 16.14 -9.55 61.52
C VAL A 46 17.41 -10.37 61.75
N LEU A 47 18.28 -10.46 60.73
CA LEU A 47 19.76 -10.37 60.79
C LEU A 47 20.36 -11.00 59.52
N GLY A 48 21.30 -10.28 58.90
CA GLY A 48 22.25 -10.88 57.94
C GLY A 48 22.48 -10.05 56.70
N ALA A 49 23.29 -9.00 56.82
CA ALA A 49 23.92 -8.35 55.67
C ALA A 49 24.74 -9.39 54.89
N SER A 50 24.44 -9.53 53.60
CA SER A 50 25.39 -10.04 52.62
C SER A 50 25.10 -9.27 51.34
N SER A 51 26.05 -8.41 51.00
CA SER A 51 26.15 -7.68 49.74
C SER A 51 26.21 -8.69 48.60
N ILE A 52 25.05 -9.11 48.11
CA ILE A 52 24.95 -9.61 46.75
C ILE A 52 24.87 -8.34 45.91
N GLY A 53 26.03 -7.92 45.43
CA GLY A 53 26.08 -7.02 44.30
C GLY A 53 25.22 -7.64 43.22
N CYS A 54 24.05 -7.05 43.01
CA CYS A 54 23.30 -7.24 41.80
C CYS A 54 24.12 -6.52 40.73
N GLU A 55 25.23 -7.14 40.30
CA GLU A 55 25.73 -6.90 38.96
C GLU A 55 24.56 -7.29 38.08
N SER A 56 23.86 -6.26 37.62
CA SER A 56 23.08 -6.36 36.42
C SER A 56 24.04 -6.91 35.38
N THR A 57 24.02 -8.22 35.17
CA THR A 57 24.29 -8.78 33.86
C THR A 57 23.30 -8.05 32.97
N GLY A 58 23.80 -6.92 32.43
CA GLY A 58 23.25 -6.30 31.26
C GLY A 58 23.31 -7.42 30.25
N GLU A 59 22.21 -8.14 30.15
CA GLU A 59 21.93 -9.04 29.08
C GLU A 59 22.02 -8.15 27.86
N GLN A 60 23.23 -8.12 27.29
CA GLN A 60 23.46 -7.64 25.96
C GLN A 60 22.50 -8.50 25.16
N ARG A 61 21.32 -7.94 24.88
CA ARG A 61 20.45 -8.41 23.80
C ARG A 61 21.30 -8.22 22.56
N SER A 62 22.16 -9.20 22.32
CA SER A 62 22.93 -9.32 21.11
C SER A 62 21.89 -9.21 20.02
N THR A 63 21.95 -8.12 19.25
CA THR A 63 21.05 -7.94 18.13
C THR A 63 21.15 -9.21 17.29
N PRO A 64 20.02 -9.82 16.89
CA PRO A 64 20.04 -10.99 16.06
C PRO A 64 21.03 -10.77 14.90
N PRO A 65 21.87 -11.75 14.55
CA PRO A 65 22.88 -11.54 13.52
C PRO A 65 22.31 -10.99 12.21
N SER A 66 21.07 -11.35 11.84
CA SER A 66 20.34 -10.80 10.69
C SER A 66 20.05 -9.30 10.83
N VAL A 67 19.62 -8.83 12.01
CA VAL A 67 19.39 -7.39 12.28
C VAL A 67 20.66 -6.57 12.17
N LYS A 68 21.81 -7.11 12.61
CA LYS A 68 23.09 -6.43 12.42
C LYS A 68 23.47 -6.36 10.95
N LEU A 69 23.39 -7.48 10.22
CA LEU A 69 23.68 -7.54 8.79
C LEU A 69 22.78 -6.59 7.99
N GLN A 70 21.51 -6.49 8.35
CA GLN A 70 20.56 -5.59 7.70
C GLN A 70 20.97 -4.13 7.90
N LYS A 71 21.31 -3.72 9.14
CA LYS A 71 21.79 -2.36 9.40
C LYS A 71 23.08 -2.02 8.65
N ASP A 72 24.03 -2.96 8.60
CA ASP A 72 25.29 -2.77 7.87
C ASP A 72 25.01 -2.65 6.35
N GLY A 73 24.11 -3.48 5.81
CA GLY A 73 23.66 -3.42 4.42
C GLY A 73 22.95 -2.10 4.08
N ASP A 74 22.00 -1.67 4.91
CA ASP A 74 21.26 -0.41 4.74
C ASP A 74 22.19 0.81 4.78
N HIS A 75 23.21 0.76 5.64
CA HIS A 75 24.25 1.78 5.72
C HIS A 75 25.08 1.82 4.43
N GLU A 76 25.54 0.68 3.91
CA GLU A 76 26.31 0.66 2.68
C GLU A 76 25.47 1.09 1.46
N PHE A 77 24.18 0.70 1.43
CA PHE A 77 23.23 1.09 0.39
C PHE A 77 23.07 2.61 0.32
N ARG A 78 22.81 3.25 1.46
CA ARG A 78 22.66 4.71 1.55
C ARG A 78 23.94 5.47 1.15
N TRP A 79 25.11 4.84 1.22
CA TRP A 79 26.41 5.42 0.87
C TRP A 79 26.79 5.13 -0.60
N GLY A 80 25.88 4.53 -1.37
CA GLY A 80 26.08 4.22 -2.79
C GLY A 80 27.02 3.04 -3.04
N ARG A 81 27.32 2.24 -2.02
CA ARG A 81 28.22 1.08 -2.12
C ARG A 81 27.40 -0.18 -2.36
N PHE A 82 26.78 -0.24 -3.53
CA PHE A 82 25.74 -1.23 -3.83
C PHE A 82 26.27 -2.67 -3.88
N GLU A 83 27.51 -2.90 -4.32
CA GLU A 83 28.11 -4.25 -4.27
C GLU A 83 28.34 -4.73 -2.84
N SER A 84 28.79 -3.83 -1.96
CA SER A 84 28.98 -4.11 -0.54
C SER A 84 27.65 -4.42 0.13
N ALA A 85 26.64 -3.56 -0.11
CA ALA A 85 25.28 -3.75 0.39
C ALA A 85 24.68 -5.08 -0.08
N ALA A 86 24.79 -5.41 -1.37
CA ALA A 86 24.35 -6.68 -1.93
C ALA A 86 24.96 -7.88 -1.19
N GLY A 87 26.26 -7.83 -0.87
CA GLY A 87 26.93 -8.89 -0.10
C GLY A 87 26.41 -9.03 1.34
N TYR A 88 25.95 -7.96 1.98
CA TYR A 88 25.28 -8.04 3.29
C TYR A 88 23.91 -8.70 3.18
N TYR A 89 23.10 -8.32 2.19
CA TYR A 89 21.78 -8.90 1.99
C TYR A 89 21.85 -10.36 1.54
N GLU A 90 22.82 -10.73 0.69
CA GLU A 90 23.07 -12.13 0.31
C GLU A 90 23.32 -13.02 1.53
N ARG A 91 24.13 -12.56 2.50
CA ARG A 91 24.37 -13.29 3.75
C ARG A 91 23.14 -13.43 4.65
N ILE A 92 22.16 -12.52 4.52
CA ILE A 92 20.86 -12.67 5.18
C ILE A 92 20.05 -13.74 4.45
N LEU A 93 20.00 -13.67 3.13
CA LEU A 93 19.27 -14.62 2.27
C LEU A 93 19.83 -16.05 2.36
N ASP A 94 21.13 -16.23 2.57
CA ASP A 94 21.75 -17.54 2.84
C ASP A 94 21.16 -18.23 4.08
N ARG A 95 20.72 -17.44 5.06
CA ARG A 95 20.17 -17.91 6.34
C ARG A 95 18.65 -17.95 6.33
N GLU A 96 18.06 -16.96 5.67
CA GLU A 96 16.63 -16.72 5.60
C GLU A 96 16.22 -16.49 4.13
N PRO A 97 16.16 -17.53 3.28
CA PRO A 97 15.88 -17.36 1.84
C PRO A 97 14.51 -16.77 1.52
N GLY A 98 13.61 -16.69 2.51
CA GLY A 98 12.28 -16.11 2.38
C GLY A 98 12.14 -14.72 2.99
N ASN A 99 13.22 -14.09 3.46
CA ASN A 99 13.17 -12.75 4.04
C ASN A 99 12.87 -11.73 2.94
N ALA A 100 11.62 -11.26 2.89
CA ALA A 100 11.13 -10.39 1.82
C ALA A 100 11.76 -8.99 1.84
N ASP A 101 12.18 -8.49 3.00
CA ASP A 101 12.85 -7.19 3.12
C ASP A 101 14.29 -7.28 2.57
N ALA A 102 14.99 -8.36 2.89
CA ALA A 102 16.32 -8.63 2.33
C ALA A 102 16.26 -8.88 0.82
N LEU A 103 15.24 -9.59 0.32
CA LEU A 103 15.02 -9.77 -1.12
C LEU A 103 14.77 -8.42 -1.80
N GLU A 104 13.91 -7.57 -1.22
CA GLU A 104 13.65 -6.24 -1.77
C GLU A 104 14.93 -5.40 -1.86
N MET A 105 15.68 -5.28 -0.76
CA MET A 105 16.90 -4.47 -0.76
C MET A 105 17.99 -5.05 -1.66
N TYR A 106 18.13 -6.38 -1.72
CA TYR A 106 19.05 -7.02 -2.67
C TYR A 106 18.65 -6.74 -4.12
N GLY A 107 17.36 -6.82 -4.46
CA GLY A 107 16.86 -6.45 -5.78
C GLY A 107 17.13 -4.99 -6.13
N ARG A 108 16.93 -4.06 -5.18
CA ARG A 108 17.27 -2.64 -5.36
C ARG A 108 18.76 -2.44 -5.61
N CYS A 109 19.63 -3.14 -4.88
CA CYS A 109 21.07 -3.11 -5.17
C CYS A 109 21.37 -3.55 -6.61
N MET A 110 20.66 -4.57 -7.13
CA MET A 110 20.87 -5.02 -8.51
C MET A 110 20.42 -3.99 -9.54
N LEU A 111 19.35 -3.22 -9.29
CA LEU A 111 18.97 -2.10 -10.16
C LEU A 111 20.05 -1.02 -10.21
N GLU A 112 20.56 -0.61 -9.05
CA GLU A 112 21.62 0.41 -8.95
C GLU A 112 22.95 -0.04 -9.58
N LEU A 113 23.16 -1.36 -9.70
CA LEU A 113 24.31 -1.98 -10.36
C LEU A 113 24.08 -2.25 -11.86
N ASP A 114 23.02 -1.70 -12.46
CA ASP A 114 22.66 -1.89 -13.87
C ASP A 114 22.43 -3.37 -14.24
N ARG A 115 21.84 -4.14 -13.31
CA ARG A 115 21.49 -5.57 -13.48
C ARG A 115 19.97 -5.80 -13.34
N PRO A 116 19.14 -5.18 -14.19
CA PRO A 116 17.68 -5.22 -14.05
C PRO A 116 17.08 -6.63 -14.21
N SER A 117 17.62 -7.47 -15.09
CA SER A 117 17.12 -8.85 -15.26
C SER A 117 17.34 -9.72 -14.02
N GLU A 118 18.35 -9.42 -13.21
CA GLU A 118 18.56 -10.12 -11.94
C GLU A 118 17.68 -9.56 -10.84
N ALA A 119 17.54 -8.22 -10.78
CA ALA A 119 16.60 -7.56 -9.89
C ALA A 119 15.17 -8.11 -10.07
N ALA A 120 14.70 -8.26 -11.32
CA ALA A 120 13.39 -8.80 -11.64
C ALA A 120 13.18 -10.22 -11.05
N LYS A 121 14.17 -11.11 -11.17
CA LYS A 121 14.08 -12.47 -10.58
C LYS A 121 13.96 -12.41 -9.06
N VAL A 122 14.71 -11.52 -8.42
CA VAL A 122 14.67 -11.34 -6.97
C VAL A 122 13.32 -10.75 -6.55
N PHE A 123 12.82 -9.72 -7.23
CA PHE A 123 11.52 -9.12 -6.93
C PHE A 123 10.36 -10.08 -7.19
N MET A 124 10.46 -10.97 -8.18
CA MET A 124 9.49 -12.05 -8.38
C MET A 124 9.42 -12.98 -7.16
N THR A 125 10.57 -13.29 -6.53
CA THR A 125 10.55 -14.04 -5.27
C THR A 125 10.03 -13.21 -4.09
N ALA A 126 10.30 -11.90 -4.05
CA ALA A 126 9.83 -11.01 -3.00
C ALA A 126 8.30 -10.84 -3.03
N THR A 127 7.72 -10.60 -4.20
CA THR A 127 6.27 -10.50 -4.43
C THR A 127 5.56 -11.81 -4.07
N ALA A 128 6.17 -12.97 -4.34
CA ALA A 128 5.62 -14.25 -3.89
C ALA A 128 5.61 -14.41 -2.35
N ARG A 129 6.47 -13.68 -1.61
CA ARG A 129 6.47 -13.65 -0.13
C ARG A 129 5.49 -12.62 0.43
N ARG A 130 5.26 -11.51 -0.29
CA ARG A 130 4.32 -10.45 0.05
C ARG A 130 3.38 -10.16 -1.14
N PRO A 131 2.39 -11.03 -1.44
CA PRO A 131 1.57 -10.92 -2.64
C PRO A 131 0.55 -9.76 -2.64
N GLY A 132 0.45 -8.99 -1.56
CA GLY A 132 -0.40 -7.80 -1.45
C GLY A 132 0.40 -6.51 -1.29
N ASP A 133 1.70 -6.54 -1.56
CA ASP A 133 2.57 -5.38 -1.44
C ASP A 133 2.73 -4.68 -2.81
N ARG A 134 2.01 -3.57 -2.98
CA ARG A 134 2.01 -2.77 -4.21
C ARG A 134 3.42 -2.31 -4.58
N ASP A 135 4.22 -1.91 -3.60
CA ASP A 135 5.54 -1.34 -3.85
C ASP A 135 6.47 -2.39 -4.47
N LEU A 136 6.39 -3.66 -4.02
CA LEU A 136 7.15 -4.75 -4.64
C LEU A 136 6.71 -5.04 -6.07
N VAL A 137 5.41 -4.94 -6.37
CA VAL A 137 4.89 -5.13 -7.73
C VAL A 137 5.39 -4.03 -8.65
N LEU A 138 5.41 -2.78 -8.20
CA LEU A 138 6.00 -1.67 -8.95
C LEU A 138 7.50 -1.84 -9.17
N LEU A 139 8.25 -2.28 -8.15
CA LEU A 139 9.68 -2.58 -8.31
C LEU A 139 9.93 -3.69 -9.32
N LEU A 140 9.12 -4.75 -9.31
CA LEU A 140 9.20 -5.82 -10.30
C LEU A 140 8.87 -5.30 -11.70
N ALA A 141 7.77 -4.54 -11.85
CA ALA A 141 7.39 -3.96 -13.13
C ALA A 141 8.47 -3.04 -13.69
N GLY A 142 9.04 -2.16 -12.86
CA GLY A 142 10.15 -1.29 -13.25
C GLY A 142 11.43 -2.06 -13.61
N ALA A 143 11.74 -3.14 -12.89
CA ALA A 143 12.89 -3.99 -13.22
C ALA A 143 12.69 -4.73 -14.57
N GLU A 144 11.51 -5.29 -14.80
CA GLU A 144 11.15 -5.92 -16.09
C GLU A 144 11.22 -4.89 -17.22
N PHE A 145 10.69 -3.68 -17.01
CA PHE A 145 10.76 -2.57 -17.95
C PHE A 145 12.21 -2.18 -18.32
N GLN A 146 13.08 -1.98 -17.32
CA GLN A 146 14.50 -1.68 -17.54
C GLN A 146 15.24 -2.83 -18.25
N SER A 147 14.82 -4.07 -18.04
CA SER A 147 15.34 -5.23 -18.76
C SER A 147 14.76 -5.44 -20.15
N SER A 148 13.94 -4.50 -20.65
CA SER A 148 13.24 -4.56 -21.95
C SER A 148 12.19 -5.67 -22.07
N GLU A 149 11.70 -6.19 -20.94
CA GLU A 149 10.62 -7.19 -20.87
C GLU A 149 9.26 -6.49 -20.72
N TYR A 150 8.95 -5.58 -21.65
CA TYR A 150 7.81 -4.64 -21.57
C TYR A 150 6.46 -5.35 -21.43
N ASP A 151 6.24 -6.43 -22.20
CA ASP A 151 4.99 -7.20 -22.15
C ASP A 151 4.70 -7.74 -20.74
N ARG A 152 5.75 -8.17 -20.03
CA ARG A 152 5.62 -8.67 -18.65
C ARG A 152 5.31 -7.56 -17.68
N ALA A 153 5.98 -6.42 -17.80
CA ALA A 153 5.72 -5.25 -16.97
C ALA A 153 4.27 -4.77 -17.13
N PHE A 154 3.79 -4.63 -18.37
CA PHE A 154 2.43 -4.19 -18.66
C PHE A 154 1.39 -5.20 -18.18
N GLN A 155 1.61 -6.49 -18.42
CA GLN A 155 0.71 -7.53 -17.95
C GLN A 155 0.63 -7.55 -16.42
N LEU A 156 1.77 -7.44 -15.73
CA LEU A 156 1.84 -7.42 -14.27
C LEU A 156 1.04 -6.25 -13.69
N LEU A 157 1.29 -5.03 -14.17
CA LEU A 157 0.59 -3.83 -13.69
C LEU A 157 -0.91 -3.90 -14.01
N ARG A 158 -1.28 -4.36 -15.22
CA ARG A 158 -2.68 -4.52 -15.63
C ARG A 158 -3.41 -5.50 -14.71
N THR A 159 -2.83 -6.67 -14.45
CA THR A 159 -3.44 -7.68 -13.58
C THR A 159 -3.58 -7.13 -12.16
N TRP A 160 -2.53 -6.50 -11.63
CA TRP A 160 -2.60 -5.87 -10.31
C TRP A 160 -3.71 -4.82 -10.22
N ALA A 161 -3.79 -3.93 -11.21
CA ALA A 161 -4.75 -2.83 -11.23
C ALA A 161 -6.21 -3.33 -11.32
N ILE A 162 -6.45 -4.43 -12.05
CA ILE A 162 -7.77 -5.08 -12.11
C ILE A 162 -8.11 -5.76 -10.78
N ASP A 163 -7.19 -6.56 -10.24
CA ASP A 163 -7.46 -7.38 -9.05
C ASP A 163 -7.63 -6.55 -7.78
N ASN A 164 -7.00 -5.37 -7.71
CA ASN A 164 -7.03 -4.49 -6.54
C ASN A 164 -7.87 -3.22 -6.74
N GLU A 165 -8.51 -3.05 -7.90
CA GLU A 165 -9.24 -1.81 -8.27
C GLU A 165 -8.36 -0.54 -8.07
N ASP A 166 -7.06 -0.65 -8.42
CA ASP A 166 -6.03 0.34 -8.11
C ASP A 166 -5.84 1.29 -9.31
N ALA A 167 -6.41 2.50 -9.20
CA ALA A 167 -6.29 3.53 -10.22
C ALA A 167 -4.85 4.01 -10.42
N ASP A 168 -4.04 4.08 -9.35
CA ASP A 168 -2.65 4.52 -9.45
C ASP A 168 -1.81 3.50 -10.23
N ALA A 169 -2.07 2.20 -10.08
CA ALA A 169 -1.39 1.17 -10.88
C ALA A 169 -1.68 1.28 -12.39
N TRP A 170 -2.88 1.73 -12.77
CA TRP A 170 -3.17 2.07 -14.17
C TRP A 170 -2.36 3.29 -14.63
N LEU A 171 -2.15 4.29 -13.76
CA LEU A 171 -1.32 5.45 -14.07
C LEU A 171 0.16 5.10 -14.22
N GLU A 172 0.68 4.19 -13.41
CA GLU A 172 2.04 3.67 -13.57
C GLU A 172 2.20 2.96 -14.93
N LEU A 173 1.20 2.16 -15.33
CA LEU A 173 1.18 1.52 -16.65
C LEU A 173 1.16 2.56 -17.77
N ALA A 174 0.33 3.60 -17.64
CA ALA A 174 0.29 4.70 -18.60
C ALA A 174 1.64 5.42 -18.71
N GLY A 175 2.31 5.67 -17.58
CA GLY A 175 3.65 6.27 -17.54
C GLY A 175 4.67 5.47 -18.33
N PHE A 176 4.73 4.15 -18.11
CA PHE A 176 5.61 3.27 -18.87
C PHE A 176 5.24 3.19 -20.37
N ALA A 177 3.95 3.16 -20.71
CA ALA A 177 3.50 3.19 -22.10
C ALA A 177 3.88 4.50 -22.80
N MET A 178 3.75 5.63 -22.10
CA MET A 178 4.22 6.92 -22.57
C MET A 178 5.74 6.90 -22.80
N GLU A 179 6.54 6.33 -21.89
CA GLU A 179 8.00 6.25 -22.08
C GLU A 179 8.40 5.44 -23.33
N LEU A 180 7.61 4.42 -23.72
CA LEU A 180 7.80 3.65 -24.95
C LEU A 180 7.20 4.28 -26.21
N ASP A 181 6.60 5.46 -26.10
CA ASP A 181 5.86 6.10 -27.19
C ASP A 181 4.71 5.22 -27.75
N ASP A 182 4.03 4.50 -26.85
CA ASP A 182 2.79 3.76 -27.12
C ASP A 182 1.57 4.54 -26.61
N PRO A 183 1.05 5.50 -27.41
CA PRO A 183 -0.04 6.37 -26.98
C PRO A 183 -1.38 5.64 -26.86
N ASP A 184 -1.55 4.49 -27.52
CA ASP A 184 -2.80 3.74 -27.47
C ASP A 184 -2.93 3.02 -26.13
N THR A 185 -1.88 2.30 -25.71
CA THR A 185 -1.85 1.68 -24.38
C THR A 185 -1.92 2.73 -23.27
N ALA A 186 -1.22 3.86 -23.42
CA ALA A 186 -1.27 4.96 -22.46
C ALA A 186 -2.69 5.51 -22.30
N ARG A 187 -3.39 5.77 -23.42
CA ARG A 187 -4.77 6.26 -23.41
C ARG A 187 -5.70 5.29 -22.69
N ASP A 188 -5.67 4.02 -23.07
CA ASP A 188 -6.51 2.99 -22.47
C ASP A 188 -6.31 2.92 -20.95
N ALA A 189 -5.05 2.95 -20.49
CA ALA A 189 -4.72 2.89 -19.08
C ALA A 189 -5.21 4.12 -18.29
N ILE A 190 -5.00 5.33 -18.84
CA ILE A 190 -5.49 6.58 -18.26
C ILE A 190 -7.02 6.58 -18.17
N GLU A 191 -7.71 6.14 -19.21
CA GLU A 191 -9.17 6.05 -19.22
C GLU A 191 -9.68 5.10 -18.12
N ARG A 192 -9.02 3.96 -17.89
CA ARG A 192 -9.38 3.07 -16.77
C ARG A 192 -9.10 3.66 -15.40
N ALA A 193 -8.02 4.41 -15.24
CA ALA A 193 -7.77 5.14 -14.00
C ALA A 193 -8.89 6.17 -13.73
N ILE A 194 -9.31 6.93 -14.75
CA ILE A 194 -10.41 7.91 -14.65
C ILE A 194 -11.75 7.22 -14.37
N GLU A 195 -12.03 6.07 -14.97
CA GLU A 195 -13.27 5.33 -14.74
C GLU A 195 -13.38 4.78 -13.31
N LEU A 196 -12.27 4.34 -12.72
CA LEU A 196 -12.22 3.85 -11.34
C LEU A 196 -12.38 4.98 -10.32
N GLU A 197 -11.62 6.07 -10.48
CA GLU A 197 -11.57 7.17 -9.51
C GLU A 197 -11.73 8.54 -10.17
N PRO A 198 -12.90 8.84 -10.77
CA PRO A 198 -13.06 10.02 -11.61
C PRO A 198 -12.83 11.33 -10.85
N ALA A 199 -13.14 11.39 -9.56
CA ALA A 199 -13.12 12.61 -8.76
C ALA A 199 -12.05 12.65 -7.67
N THR A 200 -11.22 11.60 -7.55
CA THR A 200 -10.26 11.47 -6.45
C THR A 200 -8.86 11.84 -6.90
N THR A 201 -8.50 11.47 -8.13
CA THR A 201 -7.10 11.45 -8.55
C THR A 201 -6.86 12.45 -9.68
N ALA A 202 -6.45 13.67 -9.31
CA ALA A 202 -6.06 14.71 -10.27
C ALA A 202 -4.95 14.21 -11.22
N GLY A 203 -4.07 13.32 -10.73
CA GLY A 203 -2.98 12.70 -11.49
C GLY A 203 -3.43 12.02 -12.79
N ALA A 204 -4.62 11.42 -12.82
CA ALA A 204 -5.13 10.79 -14.05
C ALA A 204 -5.43 11.80 -15.16
N TYR A 205 -5.95 12.97 -14.80
CA TYR A 205 -6.18 14.05 -15.75
C TYR A 205 -4.91 14.79 -16.14
N VAL A 206 -3.93 14.87 -15.23
CA VAL A 206 -2.59 15.38 -15.53
C VAL A 206 -1.92 14.47 -16.57
N ALA A 207 -1.92 13.15 -16.36
CA ALA A 207 -1.39 12.19 -17.34
C ALA A 207 -2.15 12.26 -18.68
N ALA A 208 -3.48 12.43 -18.65
CA ALA A 208 -4.27 12.64 -19.86
C ALA A 208 -3.87 13.92 -20.61
N ALA A 209 -3.56 15.00 -19.89
CA ALA A 209 -3.08 16.24 -20.48
C ALA A 209 -1.68 16.06 -21.09
N ASP A 210 -0.78 15.38 -20.38
CA ASP A 210 0.59 15.10 -20.87
C ASP A 210 0.57 14.27 -22.16
N LEU A 211 -0.30 13.25 -22.22
CA LEU A 211 -0.50 12.47 -23.43
C LEU A 211 -1.07 13.33 -24.58
N ALA A 212 -2.05 14.19 -24.29
CA ALA A 212 -2.63 15.08 -25.29
C ALA A 212 -1.63 16.10 -25.83
N GLU A 213 -0.78 16.69 -24.98
CA GLU A 213 0.30 17.58 -25.37
C GLU A 213 1.31 16.89 -26.29
N ARG A 214 1.72 15.66 -25.97
CA ARG A 214 2.60 14.86 -26.82
C ARG A 214 2.02 14.57 -28.20
N LEU A 215 0.71 14.38 -28.26
CA LEU A 215 -0.03 14.17 -29.51
C LEU A 215 -0.35 15.49 -30.25
N GLY A 216 -0.06 16.65 -29.65
CA GLY A 216 -0.34 17.97 -30.21
C GLY A 216 -1.80 18.40 -30.12
N ASP A 217 -2.62 17.75 -29.29
CA ASP A 217 -4.02 18.13 -29.05
C ASP A 217 -4.11 19.10 -27.85
N GLU A 218 -3.74 20.37 -28.11
CA GLU A 218 -3.78 21.44 -27.10
C GLU A 218 -5.18 21.64 -26.50
N ALA A 219 -6.24 21.43 -27.29
CA ALA A 219 -7.61 21.62 -26.83
C ALA A 219 -8.00 20.54 -25.81
N LEU A 220 -7.61 19.29 -26.07
CA LEU A 220 -7.80 18.20 -25.12
C LEU A 220 -6.92 18.37 -23.88
N ALA A 221 -5.65 18.75 -24.05
CA ALA A 221 -4.74 19.02 -22.94
C ALA A 221 -5.31 20.06 -21.96
N LEU A 222 -5.73 21.21 -22.48
CA LEU A 222 -6.35 22.28 -21.69
C LEU A 222 -7.62 21.80 -20.98
N ARG A 223 -8.47 21.04 -21.68
CA ARG A 223 -9.68 20.46 -21.07
C ARG A 223 -9.32 19.55 -19.90
N ARG A 224 -8.34 18.67 -20.06
CA ARG A 224 -7.91 17.73 -19.00
C ARG A 224 -7.29 18.46 -17.81
N LEU A 225 -6.44 19.48 -18.03
CA LEU A 225 -5.90 20.33 -16.97
C LEU A 225 -6.99 21.05 -16.17
N ARG A 226 -8.05 21.51 -16.83
CA ARG A 226 -9.20 22.14 -16.16
C ARG A 226 -10.01 21.16 -15.32
N GLN A 227 -10.06 19.88 -15.70
CA GLN A 227 -10.65 18.82 -14.88
C GLN A 227 -9.75 18.50 -13.68
N ALA A 228 -8.44 18.38 -13.90
CA ALA A 228 -7.46 18.18 -12.84
C ALA A 228 -7.53 19.30 -11.77
N TYR A 229 -7.59 20.55 -12.22
CA TYR A 229 -7.75 21.72 -11.36
C TYR A 229 -9.09 21.74 -10.62
N GLY A 230 -10.14 21.16 -11.18
CA GLY A 230 -11.42 21.00 -10.49
C GLY A 230 -11.35 20.03 -9.30
N ILE A 231 -10.42 19.07 -9.34
CA ILE A 231 -10.20 18.07 -8.28
C ILE A 231 -9.23 18.63 -7.24
N ASP A 232 -8.08 19.15 -7.68
CA ASP A 232 -7.09 19.77 -6.80
C ASP A 232 -6.73 21.20 -7.26
N PRO A 233 -7.49 22.22 -6.83
CA PRO A 233 -7.17 23.62 -7.11
C PRO A 233 -5.92 24.12 -6.35
N GLY A 234 -5.43 23.37 -5.36
CA GLY A 234 -4.28 23.74 -4.53
C GLY A 234 -2.94 23.41 -5.16
N ASP A 235 -2.93 22.51 -6.14
CA ASP A 235 -1.73 22.12 -6.87
C ASP A 235 -1.22 23.28 -7.76
N GLN A 236 -0.03 23.78 -7.40
CA GLN A 236 0.63 24.85 -8.15
C GLN A 236 1.08 24.39 -9.52
N SER A 237 1.46 23.12 -9.69
CA SER A 237 1.92 22.60 -10.99
C SER A 237 0.81 22.67 -12.04
N ILE A 238 -0.42 22.30 -11.66
CA ILE A 238 -1.61 22.39 -12.51
C ILE A 238 -1.92 23.86 -12.81
N SER A 239 -1.86 24.72 -11.79
CA SER A 239 -2.12 26.16 -11.92
C SER A 239 -1.13 26.85 -12.86
N ASP A 240 0.14 26.49 -12.79
CA ASP A 240 1.20 27.04 -13.65
C ASP A 240 1.00 26.59 -15.10
N ARG A 241 0.72 25.30 -15.34
CA ARG A 241 0.41 24.80 -16.67
C ARG A 241 -0.81 25.49 -17.28
N LEU A 242 -1.88 25.71 -16.51
CA LEU A 242 -3.03 26.46 -16.99
C LEU A 242 -2.68 27.90 -17.43
N ARG A 243 -1.75 28.56 -16.73
CA ARG A 243 -1.26 29.90 -17.11
C ARG A 243 -0.44 29.87 -18.40
N GLU A 244 0.31 28.79 -18.65
CA GLU A 244 1.02 28.58 -19.92
C GLU A 244 0.05 28.49 -21.09
N PHE A 245 -1.12 27.88 -20.89
CA PHE A 245 -2.25 27.90 -21.83
C PHE A 245 -3.02 29.23 -21.88
N GLY A 246 -2.61 30.24 -21.10
CA GLY A 246 -3.25 31.56 -21.04
C GLY A 246 -4.52 31.63 -20.20
N GLU A 247 -4.86 30.56 -19.46
CA GLU A 247 -5.96 30.58 -18.50
C GLU A 247 -5.52 31.23 -17.18
N VAL A 248 -6.43 31.95 -16.53
CA VAL A 248 -6.19 32.51 -15.20
C VAL A 248 -6.85 31.58 -14.18
N PRO A 249 -6.06 30.90 -13.31
CA PRO A 249 -6.60 30.00 -12.31
C PRO A 249 -7.68 30.67 -11.44
N GLY A 250 -8.85 30.03 -11.38
CA GLY A 250 -10.02 30.56 -10.70
C GLY A 250 -11.19 29.57 -10.70
N PRO A 251 -12.23 29.81 -9.89
CA PRO A 251 -13.32 28.85 -9.71
C PRO A 251 -14.14 28.60 -10.99
N THR A 252 -14.10 29.51 -11.97
CA THR A 252 -14.89 29.40 -13.21
C THR A 252 -14.24 28.52 -14.28
N ILE A 253 -12.94 28.22 -14.17
CA ILE A 253 -12.25 27.40 -15.16
C ILE A 253 -12.36 25.90 -14.85
N ALA A 254 -12.62 25.52 -13.60
CA ALA A 254 -12.77 24.13 -13.19
C ALA A 254 -13.85 23.40 -14.02
N LEU A 255 -13.52 22.21 -14.51
CA LEU A 255 -14.45 21.33 -15.21
C LEU A 255 -14.77 20.12 -14.34
N PRO A 256 -15.98 19.55 -14.44
CA PRO A 256 -16.32 18.33 -13.71
C PRO A 256 -15.49 17.14 -14.22
N PRO A 257 -15.24 16.15 -13.34
CA PRO A 257 -14.56 14.93 -13.73
C PRO A 257 -15.37 14.09 -14.73
N GLY A 258 -14.67 13.27 -15.51
CA GLY A 258 -15.23 12.34 -16.50
C GLY A 258 -14.33 12.19 -17.73
N VAL A 259 -14.55 11.10 -18.47
CA VAL A 259 -13.86 10.80 -19.73
C VAL A 259 -14.24 11.79 -20.83
#